data_AF-A0A820TXY6-F1
#
_entry.id   AF-A0A820TXY6-F1
#
_cell.length_a   1.000
_cell.length_b   1.000
_cell.length_c   1.000
_cell.angle_alpha   90.00
_cell.angle_beta   90.00
_cell.angle_gamma   90.00
#
_symmetry.space_group_name_H-M   'P 1'
#
loop_
_entity.id
_entity.type
_entity.pdbx_description
1 polymer ?
#
loop_
_entity_poly.entity_id
_entity_poly.type
_entity_poly.pdbx_seq_one_letter_code
_entity_poly.pdbx_strand_id
1 'polypeptide(L)'
;MAEIVQNTNLGTRRKLELLLQEMDTICREIISQLYNSSSTNNNFDTQTLVDMFIERQNYLTQQIHVVREQQELERQLQMKRDEILKCDRALRCLQTYLLQAVQVLSSAVYQAREKLANIRRAKTFPSETIIRYAHQLASCYSTIAPDNWQQGDIRRPYPTNIAMNRGLLGRISEQTLQQQQQQQQQMNMQNSTINSTTVVNASTTQNASSYTPVTTAVRPPKHDTTSFASDIFSTLNEETNATNCSSSDTDSDDDLL
;
A
#
# COMPACT_ATOMS: atom_id res chain seq x y z
N MET A 1 26.57 53.65 34.00
CA MET A 1 25.20 53.72 34.56
C MET A 1 24.08 53.80 33.49
N ALA A 2 24.34 54.11 32.22
CA ALA A 2 23.30 54.21 31.16
C ALA A 2 23.16 52.98 30.23
N GLU A 3 24.00 51.96 30.38
CA GLU A 3 24.19 50.94 29.35
C GLU A 3 23.12 49.82 29.35
N ILE A 4 22.46 49.58 30.49
CA ILE A 4 21.49 48.49 30.61
C ILE A 4 20.09 48.92 30.17
N VAL A 5 19.77 50.21 30.26
CA VAL A 5 18.50 50.79 29.80
C VAL A 5 18.39 50.79 28.26
N GLN A 6 19.51 50.76 27.53
CA GLN A 6 19.55 50.77 26.06
C GLN A 6 19.62 49.38 25.40
N ASN A 7 19.73 48.30 26.17
CA ASN A 7 19.90 46.95 25.64
C ASN A 7 18.55 46.30 25.26
N THR A 8 17.87 46.86 24.26
CA THR A 8 16.64 46.33 23.66
C THR A 8 16.86 45.07 22.82
N ASN A 9 18.12 44.72 22.52
CA ASN A 9 18.49 43.58 21.66
C ASN A 9 18.96 42.33 22.44
N LEU A 10 19.01 42.37 23.78
CA LEU A 10 19.39 41.22 24.58
C LEU A 10 18.17 40.39 24.98
N GLY A 11 18.25 39.07 24.80
CA GLY A 11 17.18 38.16 25.21
C GLY A 11 16.86 38.28 26.71
N THR A 12 15.58 38.08 27.06
CA THR A 12 15.02 38.25 28.42
C THR A 12 15.86 37.58 29.50
N ARG A 13 16.41 36.39 29.21
CA ARG A 13 17.33 35.64 30.07
C ARG A 13 18.63 36.40 30.37
N ARG A 14 19.31 36.89 29.33
CA ARG A 14 20.60 37.59 29.49
C ARG A 14 20.41 38.92 30.22
N LYS A 15 19.24 39.55 30.03
CA LYS A 15 18.84 40.76 30.76
C LYS A 15 18.67 40.50 32.26
N LEU A 16 18.05 39.38 32.65
CA LEU A 16 17.95 38.96 34.05
C LEU A 16 19.32 38.64 34.66
N GLU A 17 20.17 37.90 33.94
CA GLU A 17 21.53 37.54 34.38
C GLU A 17 22.37 38.80 34.66
N LEU A 18 22.33 39.79 33.76
CA LEU A 18 23.03 41.06 33.92
C LEU A 18 22.48 41.87 35.11
N LEU A 19 21.17 41.88 35.32
CA LEU A 19 20.57 42.62 36.42
C LEU A 19 20.95 42.04 37.78
N LEU A 20 21.00 40.72 37.87
CA LEU A 20 21.39 40.00 39.09
C LEU A 20 22.87 40.25 39.40
N GLN A 21 23.73 40.28 38.38
CA GLN A 21 25.13 40.64 38.53
C GLN A 21 25.32 42.09 38.96
N GLU A 22 24.54 43.03 38.42
CA GLU A 22 24.55 44.43 38.85
C GLU A 22 24.11 44.58 40.31
N MET A 23 23.06 43.88 40.74
CA MET A 23 22.65 43.86 42.14
C MET A 23 23.73 43.29 43.06
N ASP A 24 24.43 42.21 42.67
CA ASP A 24 25.56 41.66 43.43
C ASP A 24 26.70 42.69 43.56
N THR A 25 27.01 43.42 42.49
CA THR A 25 28.03 44.49 42.56
C THR A 25 27.64 45.61 43.50
N ILE A 26 26.37 46.04 43.50
CA ILE A 26 25.87 47.06 44.43
C ILE A 26 25.92 46.55 45.88
N CYS A 27 25.52 45.29 46.13
CA CYS A 27 25.63 44.69 47.46
C CYS A 27 27.07 44.65 47.98
N ARG A 28 28.05 44.30 47.13
CA ARG A 28 29.47 44.31 47.49
C ARG A 28 29.98 45.70 47.83
N GLU A 29 29.53 46.71 47.09
CA GLU A 29 29.90 48.11 47.34
C GLU A 29 29.30 48.62 48.66
N ILE A 30 28.02 48.33 48.93
CA ILE A 30 27.36 48.67 50.20
C ILE A 30 28.11 48.05 51.38
N ILE A 31 28.44 46.75 51.30
CA ILE A 31 29.18 46.05 52.36
C ILE A 31 30.57 46.66 52.55
N SER A 32 31.27 47.01 51.46
CA SER A 32 32.59 47.63 51.51
C SER A 32 32.55 49.02 52.15
N GLN A 33 31.54 49.84 51.84
CA GLN A 33 31.37 51.16 52.44
C GLN A 33 30.98 51.09 53.93
N LEU A 34 30.15 50.11 54.31
CA LEU A 34 29.81 49.86 55.72
C LEU A 34 31.04 49.43 56.54
N TYR A 35 31.91 48.60 55.97
CA TYR A 35 33.16 48.18 56.62
C TYR A 35 34.18 49.33 56.76
N ASN A 36 34.20 50.26 55.80
CA ASN A 36 35.09 51.42 55.77
C ASN A 36 34.55 52.67 56.52
N SER A 37 33.44 52.54 57.26
CA SER A 37 32.69 53.63 57.89
C SER A 37 33.32 54.21 59.18
N SER A 38 34.57 54.67 59.12
CA SER A 38 35.17 55.51 60.18
C SER A 38 35.03 57.01 59.94
N SER A 39 34.41 57.42 58.83
CA SER A 39 34.30 58.82 58.39
C SER A 39 32.84 59.21 58.17
N THR A 40 32.40 60.29 58.81
CA THR A 40 31.02 60.80 58.81
C THR A 40 30.49 61.18 57.42
N ASN A 41 31.35 61.27 56.40
CA ASN A 41 30.99 61.59 55.01
C ASN A 41 30.46 60.39 54.19
N ASN A 42 30.65 59.15 54.65
CA ASN A 42 30.25 57.94 53.90
C ASN A 42 28.73 57.64 53.96
N ASN A 43 28.00 58.26 54.89
CA ASN A 43 26.57 57.99 55.11
C ASN A 43 25.68 58.40 53.91
N PHE A 44 26.02 59.50 53.23
CA PHE A 44 25.27 59.97 52.06
C PHE A 44 25.44 59.01 50.88
N ASP A 45 26.66 58.54 50.65
CA ASP A 45 26.99 57.63 49.54
C ASP A 45 26.34 56.25 49.74
N THR A 46 26.30 55.75 50.99
CA THR A 46 25.56 54.53 51.33
C THR A 46 24.06 54.64 51.08
N GLN A 47 23.44 55.79 51.37
CA GLN A 47 22.00 55.98 51.11
C GLN A 47 21.71 55.96 49.61
N THR A 48 22.56 56.59 48.79
CA THR A 48 22.39 56.56 47.33
C THR A 48 22.56 55.16 46.73
N LEU A 49 23.46 54.34 47.28
CA LEU A 49 23.63 52.94 46.88
C LEU A 49 22.42 52.08 47.25
N VAL A 50 21.83 52.31 48.43
CA VAL A 50 20.60 51.63 48.86
C VAL A 50 19.42 52.03 47.96
N ASP A 51 19.29 53.30 47.61
CA ASP A 51 18.23 53.78 46.70
C ASP A 51 18.40 53.15 45.30
N MET A 52 19.65 53.07 44.80
CA MET A 52 19.98 52.39 43.54
C MET A 52 19.66 50.88 43.59
N PHE A 53 19.91 50.22 44.74
CA PHE A 53 19.54 48.83 44.95
C PHE A 53 18.02 48.62 44.91
N ILE A 54 17.26 49.49 45.57
CA ILE A 54 15.79 49.45 45.57
C ILE A 54 15.24 49.64 44.16
N GLU A 55 15.79 50.60 43.39
CA GLU A 55 15.41 50.80 42.00
C GLU A 55 15.63 49.53 41.16
N ARG A 56 16.77 48.85 41.36
CA ARG A 56 17.08 47.60 40.64
C ARG A 56 16.25 46.41 41.09
N GLN A 57 15.94 46.30 42.36
CA GLN A 57 15.00 45.29 42.86
C GLN A 57 13.60 45.47 42.26
N ASN A 58 13.13 46.72 42.13
CA ASN A 58 11.86 47.02 41.47
C ASN A 58 11.90 46.63 39.99
N TYR A 59 13.00 46.96 39.31
CA TYR A 59 13.19 46.57 37.91
C TYR A 59 13.26 45.05 37.71
N LEU A 60 13.90 44.31 38.62
CA LEU A 60 13.94 42.84 38.60
C LEU A 60 12.53 42.27 38.70
N THR A 61 11.73 42.81 39.62
CA THR A 61 10.34 42.37 39.84
C THR A 61 9.49 42.59 38.59
N GLN A 62 9.65 43.74 37.92
CA GLN A 62 9.01 44.01 36.64
C GLN A 62 9.46 43.03 35.55
N GLN A 63 10.76 42.76 35.46
CA GLN A 63 11.30 41.85 34.45
C GLN A 63 10.83 40.40 34.67
N ILE A 64 10.67 39.97 35.92
CA ILE A 64 10.08 38.66 36.26
C ILE A 64 8.62 38.59 35.83
N HIS A 65 7.84 39.67 35.97
CA HIS A 65 6.47 39.72 35.48
C HIS A 65 6.42 39.48 33.97
N VAL A 66 7.25 40.17 33.21
CA VAL A 66 7.35 40.00 31.75
C VAL A 66 7.74 38.56 31.36
N VAL A 67 8.64 37.93 32.13
CA VAL A 67 9.04 36.52 31.88
C VAL A 67 7.86 35.58 32.09
N ARG A 68 7.02 35.80 33.11
CA ARG A 68 5.81 35.00 33.32
C ARG A 68 4.81 35.15 32.18
N GLU A 69 4.62 36.36 31.69
CA GLU A 69 3.77 36.60 30.51
C GLU A 69 4.32 35.91 29.26
N GLN A 70 5.63 35.98 29.04
CA GLN A 70 6.29 35.27 27.93
C GLN A 70 6.15 33.74 28.07
N GLN A 71 6.24 33.20 29.28
CA GLN A 71 6.06 31.78 29.54
C GLN A 71 4.62 31.33 29.21
N GLU A 72 3.61 32.10 29.64
CA GLU A 72 2.21 31.79 29.34
C GLU A 72 1.92 31.88 27.84
N LEU A 73 2.49 32.89 27.16
CA LEU A 73 2.39 33.02 25.71
C LEU A 73 3.04 31.82 25.01
N GLU A 74 4.23 31.40 25.42
CA GLU A 74 4.90 30.23 24.83
C GLU A 74 4.09 28.95 25.06
N ARG A 75 3.44 28.80 26.23
CA ARG A 75 2.52 27.68 26.50
C ARG A 75 1.34 27.69 25.52
N GLN A 76 0.71 28.84 25.30
CA GLN A 76 -0.39 28.98 24.34
C GLN A 76 0.07 28.71 22.90
N LEU A 77 1.26 29.21 22.54
CA LEU A 77 1.87 28.99 21.25
C LEU A 77 2.13 27.50 21.03
N GLN A 78 2.64 26.79 22.04
CA GLN A 78 2.87 25.35 21.97
C GLN A 78 1.56 24.58 21.76
N MET A 79 0.50 24.91 22.50
CA MET A 79 -0.82 24.29 22.28
C MET A 79 -1.33 24.51 20.85
N LYS A 80 -1.12 25.71 20.30
CA LYS A 80 -1.49 26.03 18.91
C LYS A 80 -0.64 25.30 17.87
N ARG A 81 0.67 25.17 18.11
CA ARG A 81 1.56 24.34 17.26
C ARG A 81 1.08 22.89 17.24
N ASP A 82 0.69 22.34 18.39
CA ASP A 82 0.19 20.96 18.49
C ASP A 82 -1.14 20.79 17.75
N GLU A 83 -2.05 21.77 17.82
CA GLU A 83 -3.30 21.79 17.05
C GLU A 83 -3.02 21.79 15.54
N ILE A 84 -2.08 22.64 15.08
CA ILE A 84 -1.66 22.67 13.67
C ILE A 84 -1.11 21.31 13.24
N LEU A 85 -0.26 20.68 14.06
CA LEU A 85 0.30 19.35 13.73
C LEU A 85 -0.78 18.27 13.61
N LYS A 86 -1.82 18.31 14.46
CA LYS A 86 -2.97 17.40 14.36
C LYS A 86 -3.75 17.63 13.06
N CYS A 87 -4.03 18.88 12.72
CA CYS A 87 -4.70 19.25 11.47
C CYS A 87 -3.87 18.84 10.24
N ASP A 88 -2.56 19.07 10.24
CA ASP A 88 -1.66 18.67 9.15
C ASP A 88 -1.64 17.14 8.97
N ARG A 89 -1.63 16.39 10.07
CA ARG A 89 -1.72 14.93 10.00
C ARG A 89 -3.05 14.49 9.36
N ALA A 90 -4.17 15.07 9.78
CA ALA A 90 -5.47 14.76 9.21
C ALA A 90 -5.54 15.11 7.71
N LEU A 91 -4.99 16.27 7.33
CA LEU A 91 -4.93 16.70 5.93
C LEU A 91 -4.12 15.73 5.06
N ARG A 92 -2.96 15.25 5.57
CA ARG A 92 -2.16 14.25 4.86
C ARG A 92 -2.91 12.93 4.70
N CYS A 93 -3.58 12.45 5.75
CA CYS A 93 -4.41 11.25 5.64
C CYS A 93 -5.52 11.40 4.59
N LEU A 94 -6.21 12.55 4.59
CA LEU A 94 -7.24 12.84 3.58
C LEU A 94 -6.67 12.89 2.17
N GLN A 95 -5.51 13.53 1.99
CA GLN A 95 -4.82 13.58 0.70
C GLN A 95 -4.47 12.18 0.19
N THR A 96 -3.95 11.31 1.05
CA THR A 96 -3.65 9.92 0.66
C THR A 96 -4.90 9.15 0.26
N TYR A 97 -6.01 9.33 0.98
CA TYR A 97 -7.29 8.70 0.65
C TYR A 97 -7.82 9.18 -0.70
N LEU A 98 -7.75 10.48 -0.97
CA LEU A 98 -8.15 11.05 -2.26
C LEU A 98 -7.29 10.53 -3.40
N LEU A 99 -5.97 10.43 -3.21
CA LEU A 99 -5.08 9.86 -4.22
C LEU A 99 -5.43 8.40 -4.53
N GLN A 100 -5.69 7.60 -3.50
CA GLN A 100 -6.12 6.20 -3.64
C GLN A 100 -7.47 6.10 -4.36
N ALA A 101 -8.44 6.95 -4.00
CA ALA A 101 -9.75 7.00 -4.67
C ALA A 101 -9.61 7.35 -6.16
N VAL A 102 -8.74 8.30 -6.51
CA VAL A 102 -8.44 8.66 -7.90
C VAL A 102 -7.83 7.49 -8.66
N GLN A 103 -6.91 6.74 -8.04
CA GLN A 103 -6.31 5.56 -8.66
C GLN A 103 -7.36 4.48 -8.98
N VAL A 104 -8.24 4.18 -8.02
CA VAL A 104 -9.34 3.21 -8.20
C VAL A 104 -10.29 3.68 -9.31
N LEU A 105 -10.68 4.95 -9.28
CA LEU A 105 -11.57 5.52 -10.28
C LEU A 105 -10.97 5.48 -11.69
N SER A 106 -9.68 5.84 -11.83
CA SER A 106 -8.96 5.78 -13.11
C SER A 106 -8.94 4.37 -13.69
N SER A 107 -8.62 3.37 -12.85
CA SER A 107 -8.66 1.95 -13.25
C SER A 107 -10.06 1.51 -13.65
N ALA A 108 -11.08 1.88 -12.86
CA ALA A 108 -12.47 1.54 -13.16
C ALA A 108 -12.95 2.16 -14.49
N VAL A 109 -12.61 3.42 -14.75
CA VAL A 109 -12.93 4.11 -16.01
C VAL A 109 -12.23 3.46 -17.19
N TYR A 110 -10.96 3.08 -17.04
CA TYR A 110 -10.21 2.36 -18.08
C TYR A 110 -10.89 1.02 -18.41
N GLN A 111 -11.18 0.20 -17.38
CA GLN A 111 -11.86 -1.08 -17.56
C GLN A 111 -13.25 -0.92 -18.17
N ALA A 112 -14.02 0.10 -17.76
CA ALA A 112 -15.33 0.37 -18.33
C ALA A 112 -15.23 0.72 -19.82
N ARG A 113 -14.23 1.54 -20.20
CA ARG A 113 -13.96 1.87 -21.62
C ARG A 113 -13.61 0.64 -22.43
N GLU A 114 -12.77 -0.23 -21.90
CA GLU A 114 -12.37 -1.47 -22.56
C GLU A 114 -13.56 -2.43 -22.74
N LYS A 115 -14.36 -2.63 -21.68
CA LYS A 115 -15.59 -3.44 -21.75
C LYS A 115 -16.57 -2.90 -22.78
N LEU A 116 -16.74 -1.58 -22.84
CA LEU A 116 -17.63 -0.95 -23.81
C LEU A 116 -17.09 -1.09 -25.24
N ALA A 117 -15.77 -0.99 -25.45
CA ALA A 117 -15.14 -1.28 -26.74
C ALA A 117 -15.39 -2.74 -27.16
N ASN A 118 -15.30 -3.70 -26.23
CA ASN A 118 -15.59 -5.10 -26.51
C ASN A 118 -17.07 -5.33 -26.83
N ILE A 119 -18.00 -4.68 -26.12
CA ILE A 119 -19.44 -4.72 -26.43
C ILE A 119 -19.70 -4.19 -27.84
N ARG A 120 -19.05 -3.07 -28.23
CA ARG A 120 -19.19 -2.53 -29.59
C ARG A 120 -18.62 -3.45 -30.67
N ARG A 121 -17.55 -4.20 -30.38
CA ARG A 121 -16.97 -5.18 -31.31
C ARG A 121 -17.80 -6.48 -31.36
N ALA A 122 -18.51 -6.82 -30.30
CA ALA A 122 -19.26 -8.05 -30.21
C ALA A 122 -20.43 -8.04 -31.20
N LYS A 123 -20.48 -9.06 -32.06
CA LYS A 123 -21.64 -9.30 -32.90
C LYS A 123 -22.80 -9.80 -32.02
N THR A 124 -24.00 -9.28 -32.24
CA THR A 124 -25.19 -9.79 -31.56
C THR A 124 -25.46 -11.22 -32.04
N PHE A 125 -25.45 -12.16 -31.11
CA PHE A 125 -25.84 -13.55 -31.36
C PHE A 125 -27.26 -13.79 -30.82
N PRO A 126 -28.12 -14.50 -31.54
CA PRO A 126 -29.45 -14.84 -31.03
C PRO A 126 -29.30 -15.71 -29.78
N SER A 127 -29.96 -15.31 -28.69
CA SER A 127 -29.92 -15.99 -27.39
C SER A 127 -30.29 -17.47 -27.50
N GLU A 128 -31.20 -17.81 -28.41
CA GLU A 128 -31.60 -19.20 -28.68
C GLU A 128 -30.43 -20.08 -29.12
N THR A 129 -29.51 -19.56 -29.94
CA THR A 129 -28.34 -20.33 -30.38
C THR A 129 -27.38 -20.58 -29.23
N ILE A 130 -27.20 -19.59 -28.34
CA ILE A 130 -26.39 -19.74 -27.12
C ILE A 130 -27.02 -20.80 -26.20
N ILE A 131 -28.33 -20.73 -25.98
CA ILE A 131 -29.07 -21.68 -25.13
C ILE A 131 -28.97 -23.10 -25.69
N ARG A 132 -29.15 -23.27 -27.01
CA ARG A 132 -29.06 -24.58 -27.67
C ARG A 132 -27.67 -25.18 -27.56
N TYR A 133 -26.62 -24.39 -27.81
CA TYR A 133 -25.24 -24.86 -27.66
C TYR A 133 -24.88 -25.12 -26.20
N ALA A 134 -25.33 -24.30 -25.26
CA ALA A 134 -25.11 -24.54 -23.83
C ALA A 134 -25.78 -25.84 -23.37
N HIS A 135 -27.01 -26.11 -23.81
CA HIS A 135 -27.69 -27.37 -23.55
C HIS A 135 -26.95 -28.55 -24.19
N GLN A 136 -26.54 -28.42 -25.46
CA GLN A 136 -25.76 -29.45 -26.15
C GLN A 136 -24.41 -29.72 -25.46
N LEU A 137 -23.75 -28.68 -24.96
CA LEU A 137 -22.51 -28.80 -24.20
C LEU A 137 -22.76 -29.54 -22.88
N ALA A 138 -23.78 -29.14 -22.13
CA ALA A 138 -24.14 -29.78 -20.87
C ALA A 138 -24.60 -31.24 -21.04
N SER A 139 -25.28 -31.58 -22.14
CA SER A 139 -25.77 -32.94 -22.40
C SER A 139 -24.70 -33.88 -22.95
N CYS A 140 -23.76 -33.36 -23.75
CA CYS A 140 -22.81 -34.20 -24.49
C CYS A 140 -21.37 -34.16 -23.94
N TYR A 141 -21.01 -33.15 -23.13
CA TYR A 141 -19.63 -32.95 -22.68
C TYR A 141 -19.57 -32.80 -21.15
N SER A 142 -18.96 -33.78 -20.47
CA SER A 142 -18.71 -33.69 -19.02
C SER A 142 -17.77 -32.52 -18.74
N THR A 143 -18.14 -31.64 -17.82
CA THR A 143 -17.37 -30.45 -17.42
C THR A 143 -16.08 -30.79 -16.68
N ILE A 144 -15.89 -32.06 -16.28
CA ILE A 144 -14.62 -32.55 -15.74
C ILE A 144 -14.36 -34.01 -16.13
N ALA A 145 -13.08 -34.31 -16.36
CA ALA A 145 -12.57 -35.66 -16.54
C ALA A 145 -12.30 -36.29 -15.17
N PRO A 146 -12.94 -37.40 -14.79
CA PRO A 146 -12.55 -38.22 -13.64
C PRO A 146 -11.09 -38.70 -13.75
N ASP A 147 -10.38 -38.73 -12.62
CA ASP A 147 -8.96 -39.12 -12.52
C ASP A 147 -8.64 -40.54 -13.02
N ASN A 148 -9.64 -41.40 -13.20
CA ASN A 148 -9.47 -42.77 -13.68
C ASN A 148 -9.62 -42.94 -15.20
N TRP A 149 -9.69 -41.85 -15.98
CA TRP A 149 -9.77 -41.93 -17.44
C TRP A 149 -8.46 -42.45 -18.05
N GLN A 150 -8.48 -43.70 -18.51
CA GLN A 150 -7.38 -44.36 -19.25
C GLN A 150 -7.59 -44.32 -20.77
N GLN A 151 -6.52 -44.41 -21.56
CA GLN A 151 -6.61 -44.37 -23.03
C GLN A 151 -7.49 -45.52 -23.55
N GLY A 152 -8.53 -45.20 -24.32
CA GLY A 152 -9.51 -46.20 -24.79
C GLY A 152 -10.80 -46.32 -23.96
N ASP A 153 -10.95 -45.57 -22.86
CA ASP A 153 -12.18 -45.52 -22.07
C ASP A 153 -13.37 -44.97 -22.89
N ILE A 154 -14.45 -45.75 -22.97
CA ILE A 154 -15.67 -45.47 -23.73
C ILE A 154 -16.46 -44.30 -23.13
N ARG A 155 -16.23 -43.97 -21.85
CA ARG A 155 -16.89 -42.87 -21.13
C ARG A 155 -16.33 -41.49 -21.49
N ARG A 156 -15.34 -41.41 -22.38
CA ARG A 156 -14.71 -40.16 -22.81
C ARG A 156 -15.67 -39.37 -23.72
N PRO A 157 -15.90 -38.08 -23.46
CA PRO A 157 -16.74 -37.21 -24.29
C PRO A 157 -16.06 -36.75 -25.59
N TYR A 158 -14.85 -37.26 -25.89
CA TYR A 158 -14.14 -36.97 -27.13
C TYR A 158 -14.39 -38.07 -28.17
N PRO A 159 -14.36 -37.73 -29.48
CA PRO A 159 -14.47 -38.73 -30.54
C PRO A 159 -13.43 -39.85 -30.36
N THR A 160 -13.88 -41.08 -30.13
CA THR A 160 -12.99 -42.24 -30.05
C THR A 160 -12.40 -42.57 -31.43
N ASN A 161 -11.28 -43.29 -31.49
CA ASN A 161 -10.69 -43.74 -32.76
C ASN A 161 -11.71 -44.50 -33.64
N ILE A 162 -12.59 -45.29 -33.01
CA ILE A 162 -13.68 -45.99 -33.70
C ILE A 162 -14.68 -44.98 -34.28
N ALA A 163 -15.05 -43.94 -33.53
CA ALA A 163 -15.94 -42.88 -34.03
C ALA A 163 -15.29 -42.05 -35.16
N MET A 164 -13.99 -41.78 -35.09
CA MET A 164 -13.24 -41.09 -36.15
C MET A 164 -13.13 -41.93 -37.42
N ASN A 165 -12.86 -43.23 -37.29
CA ASN A 165 -12.81 -44.18 -38.41
C ASN A 165 -14.18 -44.41 -39.05
N ARG A 166 -15.25 -44.44 -38.24
CA ARG A 166 -16.64 -44.51 -38.76
C ARG A 166 -17.14 -43.19 -39.35
N GLY A 167 -16.48 -42.09 -38.99
CA GLY A 167 -16.78 -40.75 -39.46
C GLY A 167 -16.32 -40.49 -40.89
N LEU A 168 -16.50 -39.24 -41.33
CA LEU A 168 -16.11 -38.82 -42.68
C LEU A 168 -14.61 -39.01 -42.93
N LEU A 169 -13.78 -38.78 -41.91
CA LEU A 169 -12.33 -38.90 -42.00
C LEU A 169 -11.87 -40.33 -42.37
N GLY A 170 -12.45 -41.36 -41.76
CA GLY A 170 -12.12 -42.74 -42.10
C GLY A 170 -12.63 -43.17 -43.49
N ARG A 171 -13.78 -42.66 -43.94
CA ARG A 171 -14.26 -42.93 -45.30
C ARG A 171 -13.35 -42.32 -46.37
N ILE A 172 -12.83 -41.11 -46.12
CA ILE A 172 -11.88 -40.45 -47.03
C ILE A 172 -10.56 -41.22 -47.08
N SER A 173 -10.04 -41.70 -45.95
CA SER A 173 -8.80 -42.48 -45.94
C SER A 173 -8.97 -43.83 -46.64
N GLU A 174 -10.10 -44.53 -46.45
CA GLU A 174 -10.41 -45.78 -47.15
C GLU A 174 -10.55 -45.58 -48.67
N GLN A 175 -11.25 -44.53 -49.12
CA GLN A 175 -11.37 -44.21 -50.56
C GLN A 175 -10.02 -43.87 -51.20
N THR A 176 -9.18 -43.12 -50.49
CA THR A 176 -7.83 -42.77 -50.98
C THR A 176 -6.95 -44.02 -51.10
N LEU A 177 -7.04 -44.94 -50.14
CA LEU A 177 -6.30 -46.19 -50.15
C LEU A 177 -6.77 -47.14 -51.26
N GLN A 178 -8.09 -47.21 -51.52
CA GLN A 178 -8.65 -47.97 -52.65
C GLN A 178 -8.21 -47.41 -54.01
N GLN A 179 -8.13 -46.09 -54.18
CA GLN A 179 -7.59 -45.48 -55.40
C GLN A 179 -6.11 -45.81 -55.62
N GLN A 180 -5.28 -45.78 -54.57
CA GLN A 180 -3.87 -46.20 -54.67
C GLN A 180 -3.74 -47.68 -55.04
N GLN A 181 -4.56 -48.57 -54.46
CA GLN A 181 -4.53 -49.99 -54.81
C GLN A 181 -4.95 -50.25 -56.27
N GLN A 182 -5.91 -49.51 -56.82
CA GLN A 182 -6.26 -49.63 -58.24
C GLN A 182 -5.13 -49.17 -59.17
N GLN A 183 -4.40 -48.11 -58.81
CA GLN A 183 -3.20 -47.69 -59.56
C GLN A 183 -2.09 -48.75 -59.48
N GLN A 184 -1.94 -49.43 -58.34
CA GLN A 184 -0.91 -50.45 -58.16
C GLN A 184 -1.26 -51.77 -58.88
N GLN A 185 -2.54 -52.14 -58.99
CA GLN A 185 -2.97 -53.29 -59.81
C GLN A 185 -2.82 -53.05 -61.31
N GLN A 186 -2.94 -51.81 -61.79
CA GLN A 186 -2.60 -51.48 -63.17
C GLN A 186 -1.09 -51.57 -63.44
N MET A 187 -0.24 -51.29 -62.43
CA MET A 187 1.22 -51.46 -62.54
C MET A 187 1.68 -52.93 -62.39
N ASN A 188 0.90 -53.79 -61.74
CA ASN A 188 1.30 -55.19 -61.46
C ASN A 188 0.89 -56.20 -62.56
N MET A 189 0.17 -55.78 -63.61
CA MET A 189 0.01 -56.60 -64.83
C MET A 189 1.21 -56.54 -65.78
N GLN A 190 2.21 -55.68 -65.50
CA GLN A 190 3.35 -55.49 -66.39
C GLN A 190 4.64 -56.19 -65.92
N ASN A 191 4.60 -56.98 -64.84
CA ASN A 191 5.80 -57.65 -64.32
C ASN A 191 5.52 -59.09 -63.84
N SER A 192 5.23 -59.99 -64.79
CA SER A 192 5.29 -61.44 -64.61
C SER A 192 6.29 -62.08 -65.58
N THR A 193 7.57 -61.77 -65.37
CA THR A 193 8.76 -62.52 -65.84
C THR A 193 9.90 -62.02 -64.91
N ILE A 194 10.75 -62.78 -64.20
CA ILE A 194 11.29 -64.15 -64.23
C ILE A 194 11.76 -64.46 -62.79
N ASN A 195 11.84 -65.75 -62.43
CA ASN A 195 12.45 -66.33 -61.21
C ASN A 195 13.68 -65.59 -60.63
N SER A 196 13.91 -65.77 -59.31
CA SER A 196 15.14 -66.30 -58.66
C SER A 196 15.64 -65.51 -57.44
N THR A 197 15.71 -66.22 -56.30
CA THR A 197 16.76 -66.17 -55.26
C THR A 197 16.88 -64.97 -54.28
N THR A 198 17.07 -65.38 -53.01
CA THR A 198 17.95 -64.82 -51.96
C THR A 198 17.36 -63.85 -50.91
N VAL A 199 17.24 -64.43 -49.69
CA VAL A 199 17.61 -63.96 -48.34
C VAL A 199 17.19 -62.60 -47.77
N VAL A 200 16.44 -62.70 -46.66
CA VAL A 200 16.66 -62.10 -45.32
C VAL A 200 17.57 -60.87 -45.23
N ASN A 201 17.10 -59.75 -44.64
CA ASN A 201 17.30 -59.47 -43.20
C ASN A 201 16.60 -58.17 -42.75
N ALA A 202 16.25 -58.18 -41.46
CA ALA A 202 15.97 -57.12 -40.48
C ALA A 202 16.67 -55.75 -40.75
N SER A 203 16.24 -54.58 -40.27
CA SER A 203 15.24 -54.13 -39.29
C SER A 203 15.34 -52.59 -39.18
N THR A 204 14.29 -51.98 -38.60
CA THR A 204 14.30 -50.71 -37.85
C THR A 204 14.37 -49.41 -38.65
N THR A 205 13.22 -48.75 -38.76
CA THR A 205 13.14 -47.29 -38.52
C THR A 205 11.93 -47.01 -37.66
N GLN A 206 12.23 -46.74 -36.39
CA GLN A 206 11.36 -46.05 -35.45
C GLN A 206 10.88 -44.75 -36.11
N ASN A 207 9.57 -44.53 -36.17
CA ASN A 207 9.06 -43.19 -36.38
C ASN A 207 8.50 -42.70 -35.05
N ALA A 208 9.41 -42.08 -34.30
CA ALA A 208 9.10 -41.23 -33.18
C ALA A 208 8.27 -40.05 -33.69
N SER A 209 6.99 -40.03 -33.35
CA SER A 209 6.25 -38.77 -33.26
C SER A 209 6.06 -38.48 -31.79
N SER A 210 7.00 -37.68 -31.29
CA SER A 210 6.99 -37.05 -29.98
C SER A 210 5.73 -36.19 -29.83
N TYR A 211 4.77 -36.68 -29.05
CA TYR A 211 3.73 -35.83 -28.48
C TYR A 211 4.37 -35.00 -27.36
N THR A 212 4.72 -33.75 -27.65
CA THR A 212 4.95 -32.75 -26.61
C THR A 212 3.60 -32.44 -25.96
N PRO A 213 3.40 -32.66 -24.66
CA PRO A 213 2.21 -32.15 -23.98
C PRO A 213 2.33 -30.63 -23.92
N VAL A 214 1.46 -29.92 -24.62
CA VAL A 214 1.23 -28.48 -24.37
C VAL A 214 0.42 -28.38 -23.08
N THR A 215 1.11 -28.54 -21.96
CA THR A 215 0.70 -27.98 -20.68
C THR A 215 1.19 -26.55 -20.65
N THR A 216 0.31 -25.62 -21.02
CA THR A 216 0.11 -24.31 -20.38
C THR A 216 -0.98 -23.58 -21.16
N ALA A 217 -2.24 -23.89 -20.86
CA ALA A 217 -3.27 -22.87 -21.00
C ALA A 217 -2.98 -21.84 -19.91
N VAL A 218 -2.38 -20.71 -20.30
CA VAL A 218 -2.32 -19.51 -19.47
C VAL A 218 -3.76 -19.17 -19.10
N ARG A 219 -4.11 -19.47 -17.85
CA ARG A 219 -5.35 -19.05 -17.21
C ARG A 219 -5.37 -17.52 -17.29
N PRO A 220 -6.41 -16.88 -17.85
CA PRO A 220 -6.54 -15.44 -17.67
C PRO A 220 -6.56 -15.16 -16.17
N PRO A 221 -5.83 -14.15 -15.68
CA PRO A 221 -5.83 -13.83 -14.26
C PRO A 221 -7.29 -13.57 -13.86
N LYS A 222 -7.78 -14.38 -12.92
CA LYS A 222 -8.96 -14.01 -12.15
C LYS A 222 -8.57 -12.74 -11.42
N HIS A 223 -9.00 -11.60 -11.93
CA HIS A 223 -9.06 -10.40 -11.12
C HIS A 223 -10.20 -10.63 -10.13
N ASP A 224 -9.86 -11.28 -9.01
CA ASP A 224 -10.70 -11.30 -7.82
C ASP A 224 -10.67 -9.89 -7.22
N THR A 225 -11.40 -8.96 -7.86
CA THR A 225 -11.49 -7.55 -7.42
C THR A 225 -12.23 -7.39 -6.10
N THR A 226 -12.76 -8.47 -5.53
CA THR A 226 -13.42 -8.49 -4.22
C THR A 226 -12.47 -8.81 -3.08
N SER A 227 -11.38 -9.55 -3.32
CA SER A 227 -10.45 -9.96 -2.24
C SER A 227 -9.57 -8.80 -1.77
N PHE A 228 -9.09 -7.96 -2.69
CA PHE A 228 -8.24 -6.82 -2.31
C PHE A 228 -9.02 -5.72 -1.59
N ALA A 229 -10.32 -5.57 -1.88
CA ALA A 229 -11.18 -4.60 -1.21
C ALA A 229 -11.57 -5.05 0.21
N SER A 230 -11.75 -6.35 0.45
CA SER A 230 -12.07 -6.87 1.78
C SER A 230 -10.89 -6.79 2.74
N ASP A 231 -9.67 -7.08 2.28
CA ASP A 231 -8.49 -7.13 3.16
C ASP A 231 -8.09 -5.73 3.69
N ILE A 232 -8.36 -4.65 2.93
CA ILE A 232 -8.08 -3.27 3.36
C ILE A 232 -9.07 -2.77 4.43
N PHE A 233 -10.33 -3.21 4.38
CA PHE A 233 -11.33 -2.83 5.39
C PHE A 233 -11.14 -3.59 6.71
N SER A 234 -10.61 -4.82 6.67
CA SER A 234 -10.34 -5.62 7.88
C SER A 234 -9.21 -5.03 8.73
N THR A 235 -8.15 -4.49 8.10
CA THR A 235 -7.01 -3.89 8.83
C THR A 235 -7.33 -2.57 9.53
N LEU A 236 -8.50 -1.97 9.28
CA LEU A 236 -8.91 -0.69 9.90
C LEU A 236 -9.74 -0.85 11.18
N ASN A 237 -10.24 -2.07 11.49
CA ASN A 237 -11.05 -2.30 12.69
C ASN A 237 -10.25 -2.78 13.91
N GLU A 238 -8.99 -3.18 13.74
CA GLU A 238 -8.20 -3.82 14.80
C GLU A 238 -7.30 -2.83 15.58
N GLU A 239 -6.96 -1.67 14.99
CA GLU A 239 -6.13 -0.64 15.65
C GLU A 239 -6.92 0.35 16.55
N THR A 240 -8.24 0.34 16.53
CA THR A 240 -9.06 1.28 17.34
C THR A 240 -9.41 0.78 18.74
N ASN A 241 -9.12 -0.48 19.08
CA ASN A 241 -9.56 -1.10 20.34
C ASN A 241 -8.47 -1.22 21.43
N ALA A 242 -7.27 -0.70 21.20
CA ALA A 242 -6.11 -0.87 22.10
C ALA A 242 -5.79 0.34 23.01
N THR A 243 -6.69 1.32 23.15
CA THR A 243 -6.41 2.55 23.94
C THR A 243 -7.36 2.78 25.12
N ASN A 244 -7.97 1.73 25.69
CA ASN A 244 -8.63 1.83 26.99
C ASN A 244 -7.69 1.35 28.11
N CYS A 245 -6.83 2.27 28.56
CA CYS A 245 -6.11 2.14 29.83
C CYS A 245 -6.46 3.33 30.74
N SER A 246 -7.28 3.01 31.75
CA SER A 246 -7.25 3.49 33.12
C SER A 246 -7.10 4.99 33.40
N SER A 247 -8.21 5.59 33.88
CA SER A 247 -8.17 6.56 34.97
C SER A 247 -9.50 6.51 35.74
N SER A 248 -9.52 5.66 36.77
CA SER A 248 -10.38 5.82 37.94
C SER A 248 -9.67 6.70 38.97
N ASP A 249 -10.48 7.28 39.87
CA ASP A 249 -10.12 8.01 41.10
C ASP A 249 -9.78 9.51 40.93
N THR A 250 -10.20 10.45 41.78
CA THR A 250 -11.17 10.61 42.89
C THR A 250 -11.07 12.10 43.23
N ASP A 251 -12.17 12.87 43.30
CA ASP A 251 -12.33 13.99 44.27
C ASP A 251 -13.61 14.79 43.97
N SER A 252 -14.58 14.70 44.88
CA SER A 252 -15.60 15.73 45.11
C SER A 252 -16.44 15.32 46.32
N ASP A 253 -16.27 16.07 47.42
CA ASP A 253 -17.34 16.65 48.25
C ASP A 253 -17.03 16.56 49.76
N ASP A 254 -16.34 17.56 50.26
CA ASP A 254 -16.43 18.02 51.65
C ASP A 254 -16.26 19.55 51.65
N ASP A 255 -17.38 20.29 51.60
CA ASP A 255 -17.42 21.71 51.95
C ASP A 255 -18.54 21.94 52.97
N LEU A 256 -18.10 22.40 54.13
CA LEU A 256 -18.84 22.69 55.36
C LEU A 256 -19.77 23.91 55.22
N LEU A 257 -21.00 23.75 55.71
CA LEU A 257 -21.80 24.81 56.33
C LEU A 257 -22.33 24.32 57.67
#